data_AF-A0A972NDE8-F1
#
_entry.id   AF-A0A972NDE8-F1
#
_cell.length_a   1.000
_cell.length_b   1.000
_cell.length_c   1.000
_cell.angle_alpha   90.00
_cell.angle_beta   90.00
_cell.angle_gamma   90.00
#
_symmetry.space_group_name_H-M   'P 1'
#
loop_
_entity.id
_entity.type
_entity.pdbx_description
1 polymer ?
#
loop_
_entity_poly.entity_id
_entity_poly.type
_entity_poly.pdbx_seq_one_letter_code
_entity_poly.pdbx_strand_id
1 'polypeptide(L)'
;MKDLFEKIVESVDKEARHLEHVEKELRRLIEEFEKLEDQKREVERELERVEKEVLEVSRQLKELEHEYNELRHKLRKNRIALQQADSPREYERLMEDRRRLLERMQEVTAKLEELRKKYNDLKAVEYDLSDKLAELEKELEKVRHKIEVHLKELKHYAQEVLRRIEQFAERYHLKI
;
A
#
# COMPACT_ATOMS: atom_id res chain seq x y z
N MET A 1 -31.45 -37.78 41.97
CA MET A 1 -31.75 -37.53 40.54
C MET A 1 -31.97 -36.05 40.26
N LYS A 2 -32.77 -35.31 41.05
CA LYS A 2 -33.01 -33.86 40.88
C LYS A 2 -31.73 -32.99 40.91
N ASP A 3 -30.90 -33.12 41.96
CA ASP A 3 -29.60 -32.41 42.07
C ASP A 3 -28.63 -32.65 40.92
N LEU A 4 -28.64 -33.86 40.34
CA LEU A 4 -27.73 -34.22 39.26
C LEU A 4 -28.18 -33.54 37.95
N PHE A 5 -29.49 -33.45 37.76
CA PHE A 5 -30.10 -32.79 36.60
C PHE A 5 -29.89 -31.27 36.67
N GLU A 6 -30.07 -30.65 37.84
CA GLU A 6 -29.79 -29.23 38.06
C GLU A 6 -28.33 -28.88 37.77
N LYS A 7 -27.37 -29.68 38.27
CA LYS A 7 -25.93 -29.47 37.99
C LYS A 7 -25.57 -29.60 36.51
N ILE A 8 -26.22 -30.52 35.78
CA ILE A 8 -26.01 -30.66 34.34
C ILE A 8 -26.55 -29.44 33.60
N VAL A 9 -27.76 -28.99 33.94
CA VAL A 9 -28.39 -27.81 33.33
C VAL A 9 -27.53 -26.57 33.57
N GLU A 10 -27.06 -26.33 34.80
CA GLU A 10 -26.16 -25.21 35.10
C GLU A 10 -24.84 -25.27 34.32
N SER A 11 -24.27 -26.46 34.15
CA SER A 11 -23.05 -26.65 33.37
C SER A 11 -23.28 -26.31 31.89
N VAL A 12 -24.35 -26.83 31.30
CA VAL A 12 -24.71 -26.60 29.89
C VAL A 12 -25.03 -25.12 29.63
N ASP A 13 -25.71 -24.45 30.56
CA ASP A 13 -26.00 -23.02 30.45
C ASP A 13 -24.72 -22.17 30.46
N LYS A 14 -23.77 -22.50 31.35
CA LYS A 14 -22.47 -21.79 31.42
C LYS A 14 -21.69 -21.96 30.12
N GLU A 15 -21.69 -23.18 29.60
CA GLU A 15 -21.08 -23.58 28.35
C GLU A 15 -21.68 -22.87 27.13
N ALA A 16 -23.01 -22.78 27.07
CA ALA A 16 -23.72 -22.05 26.02
C ALA A 16 -23.38 -20.55 26.02
N ARG A 17 -23.29 -19.92 27.20
CA ARG A 17 -22.89 -18.51 27.33
C ARG A 17 -21.45 -18.26 26.88
N HIS A 18 -20.54 -19.19 27.16
CA HIS A 18 -19.15 -19.10 26.69
C HIS A 18 -19.08 -19.16 25.17
N LEU A 19 -19.79 -20.11 24.55
CA LEU A 19 -19.86 -20.22 23.09
C LEU A 19 -20.45 -18.96 22.45
N GLU A 20 -21.53 -18.40 23.03
CA GLU A 20 -22.13 -17.15 22.54
C GLU A 20 -21.13 -15.99 22.59
N HIS A 21 -20.29 -15.93 23.63
CA HIS A 21 -19.25 -14.91 23.75
C HIS A 21 -18.17 -15.08 22.67
N VAL A 22 -17.63 -16.30 22.49
CA VAL A 22 -16.62 -16.59 21.47
C VAL A 22 -17.15 -16.33 20.06
N GLU A 23 -18.41 -16.68 19.79
CA GLU A 23 -19.05 -16.39 18.50
C GLU A 23 -19.12 -14.88 18.22
N LYS A 24 -19.51 -14.07 19.22
CA LYS A 24 -19.57 -12.61 19.08
C LYS A 24 -18.20 -12.00 18.83
N GLU A 25 -17.16 -12.46 19.55
CA GLU A 25 -15.80 -11.99 19.34
C GLU A 25 -15.26 -12.39 17.95
N LEU A 26 -15.51 -13.62 17.50
CA LEU A 26 -15.14 -14.05 16.15
C LEU A 26 -15.81 -13.21 15.06
N ARG A 27 -17.11 -12.91 15.19
CA ARG A 27 -17.82 -12.04 14.23
C ARG A 27 -17.16 -10.65 14.16
N ARG A 28 -16.85 -10.05 15.32
CA ARG A 28 -16.16 -8.75 15.39
C ARG A 28 -14.79 -8.78 14.73
N LEU A 29 -13.99 -9.82 15.00
CA LEU A 29 -12.66 -9.97 14.40
C LEU A 29 -12.73 -10.17 12.89
N ILE A 30 -13.73 -10.89 12.38
CA ILE A 30 -13.95 -11.06 10.93
C ILE A 30 -14.29 -9.71 10.30
N GLU A 31 -15.21 -8.94 10.89
CA GLU A 31 -15.55 -7.59 10.39
C GLU A 31 -14.35 -6.63 10.43
N GLU A 32 -13.51 -6.71 11.47
CA GLU A 32 -12.25 -5.94 11.57
C GLU A 32 -11.27 -6.36 10.47
N PHE A 33 -11.12 -7.67 10.24
CA PHE A 33 -10.25 -8.21 9.21
C PHE A 33 -10.66 -7.75 7.81
N GLU A 34 -11.94 -7.84 7.46
CA GLU A 34 -12.46 -7.38 6.16
C GLU A 34 -12.21 -5.89 5.94
N LYS A 35 -12.42 -5.05 6.96
CA LYS A 35 -12.14 -3.61 6.89
C LYS A 35 -10.66 -3.33 6.63
N LEU A 36 -9.77 -4.03 7.33
CA LEU A 36 -8.32 -3.88 7.14
C LEU A 36 -7.89 -4.36 5.74
N GLU A 37 -8.48 -5.45 5.22
CA GLU A 37 -8.21 -5.89 3.85
C GLU A 37 -8.65 -4.86 2.82
N ASP A 38 -9.82 -4.25 2.98
CA ASP A 38 -10.30 -3.22 2.06
C ASP A 38 -9.42 -1.96 2.10
N GLN A 39 -8.98 -1.54 3.28
CA GLN A 39 -8.00 -0.46 3.43
C GLN A 39 -6.67 -0.81 2.75
N LYS A 40 -6.17 -2.04 2.91
CA LYS A 40 -4.96 -2.50 2.23
C LYS A 40 -5.10 -2.43 0.71
N ARG A 41 -6.22 -2.91 0.16
CA ARG A 41 -6.51 -2.83 -1.29
C ARG A 41 -6.62 -1.41 -1.80
N GLU A 42 -7.09 -0.47 -0.99
CA GLU A 42 -7.11 0.95 -1.35
C GLU A 42 -5.68 1.52 -1.44
N VAL A 43 -4.85 1.25 -0.43
CA VAL A 43 -3.44 1.67 -0.42
C VAL A 43 -2.65 1.06 -1.58
N GLU A 44 -2.84 -0.22 -1.90
CA GLU A 44 -2.20 -0.87 -3.06
C GLU A 44 -2.57 -0.20 -4.38
N ARG A 45 -3.85 0.15 -4.57
CA ARG A 45 -4.30 0.86 -5.78
C ARG A 45 -3.71 2.26 -5.88
N GLU A 46 -3.58 2.94 -4.74
CA GLU A 46 -2.96 4.25 -4.71
C GLU A 46 -1.46 4.18 -5.01
N LEU A 47 -0.76 3.18 -4.46
CA LEU A 47 0.65 2.92 -4.73
C LEU A 47 0.89 2.66 -6.24
N GLU A 48 0.09 1.79 -6.85
CA GLU A 48 0.19 1.50 -8.30
C GLU A 48 -0.03 2.77 -9.15
N ARG A 49 -0.94 3.67 -8.73
CA ARG A 49 -1.16 4.96 -9.39
C ARG A 49 0.09 5.85 -9.27
N VAL A 50 0.64 5.97 -8.07
CA VAL A 50 1.84 6.79 -7.82
C VAL A 50 3.04 6.26 -8.60
N GLU A 51 3.27 4.95 -8.64
CA GLU A 51 4.33 4.32 -9.42
C GLU A 51 4.24 4.66 -10.91
N LYS A 52 3.03 4.63 -11.48
CA LYS A 52 2.79 5.03 -12.88
C LYS A 52 3.14 6.49 -13.12
N GLU A 53 2.74 7.39 -12.21
CA GLU A 53 3.08 8.81 -12.29
C GLU A 53 4.59 9.05 -12.18
N VAL A 54 5.28 8.35 -11.28
CA VAL A 54 6.75 8.41 -11.12
C VAL A 54 7.45 8.00 -12.42
N LEU A 55 6.98 6.93 -13.07
CA LEU A 55 7.51 6.47 -14.36
C LEU A 55 7.30 7.51 -15.47
N GLU A 56 6.13 8.14 -15.52
CA GLU A 56 5.84 9.19 -16.50
C GLU A 56 6.75 10.41 -16.30
N VAL A 57 6.84 10.93 -15.07
CA VAL A 57 7.73 12.06 -14.74
C VAL A 57 9.18 11.72 -15.05
N SER A 58 9.62 10.49 -14.78
CA SER A 58 10.97 10.03 -15.11
C SER A 58 11.27 10.04 -16.60
N ARG A 59 10.28 9.74 -17.45
CA ARG A 59 10.42 9.82 -18.93
C ARG A 59 10.52 11.28 -19.37
N GLN A 60 9.64 12.15 -18.88
CA GLN A 60 9.65 13.58 -19.18
C GLN A 60 10.97 14.24 -18.78
N LEU A 61 11.53 13.88 -17.62
CA LEU A 61 12.85 14.34 -17.19
C LEU A 61 13.94 13.95 -18.19
N LYS A 62 13.98 12.69 -18.63
CA LYS A 62 14.98 12.22 -19.61
C LYS A 62 14.89 12.96 -20.95
N GLU A 63 13.67 13.19 -21.42
CA GLU A 63 13.42 13.94 -22.66
C GLU A 63 13.93 15.38 -22.57
N LEU A 64 13.62 16.07 -21.46
CA LEU A 64 14.08 17.44 -21.24
C LEU A 64 15.59 17.53 -20.99
N GLU A 65 16.19 16.54 -20.33
CA GLU A 65 17.65 16.46 -20.17
C GLU A 65 18.33 16.27 -21.52
N HIS A 66 17.72 15.50 -22.42
CA HIS A 66 18.20 15.39 -23.81
C HIS A 66 18.10 16.73 -24.54
N GLU A 67 16.94 17.39 -24.50
CA GLU A 67 16.74 18.72 -25.09
C GLU A 67 17.75 19.75 -24.57
N TYR A 68 17.97 19.78 -23.24
CA TYR A 68 18.95 20.65 -22.61
C TYR A 68 20.37 20.43 -23.16
N ASN A 69 20.78 19.17 -23.33
CA ASN A 69 22.08 18.84 -23.89
C ASN A 69 22.20 19.26 -25.36
N GLU A 70 21.15 19.09 -26.15
CA GLU A 70 21.11 19.60 -27.53
C GLU A 70 21.25 21.12 -27.59
N LEU A 71 20.52 21.85 -26.74
CA LEU A 71 20.61 23.32 -26.64
C LEU A 71 22.03 23.75 -26.25
N ARG A 72 22.65 23.06 -25.30
CA ARG A 72 24.04 23.30 -24.91
C ARG A 72 25.01 23.09 -26.09
N HIS A 73 24.80 22.06 -26.89
CA HIS A 73 25.58 21.83 -28.11
C HIS A 73 25.36 22.94 -29.16
N LYS A 74 24.11 23.35 -29.39
CA LYS A 74 23.76 24.45 -30.30
C LYS A 74 24.42 25.77 -29.86
N LEU A 75 24.38 26.09 -28.56
CA LEU A 75 25.04 27.26 -27.99
C LEU A 75 26.57 27.22 -28.18
N ARG A 76 27.19 26.05 -28.02
CA ARG A 76 28.63 25.90 -28.28
C ARG A 76 28.97 26.17 -29.75
N LYS A 77 28.17 25.65 -30.70
CA LYS A 77 28.35 25.90 -32.13
C LYS A 77 28.12 27.38 -32.47
N ASN A 78 27.06 27.98 -31.95
CA ASN A 78 26.76 29.40 -32.13
C ASN A 78 27.90 30.30 -31.59
N ARG A 79 28.50 29.95 -30.45
CA ARG A 79 29.67 30.66 -29.93
C ARG A 79 30.86 30.64 -30.89
N ILE A 80 31.13 29.48 -31.53
CA ILE A 80 32.21 29.37 -32.52
C ILE A 80 31.87 30.21 -33.75
N ALA A 81 30.64 30.16 -34.24
CA ALA A 81 30.19 30.96 -35.38
C ALA A 81 30.34 32.47 -35.10
N LEU A 82 29.97 32.94 -33.90
CA LEU A 82 30.16 34.34 -33.50
C LEU A 82 31.62 34.79 -33.52
N GLN A 83 32.57 33.89 -33.23
CA GLN A 83 34.00 34.19 -33.30
C GLN A 83 34.53 34.26 -34.73
N GLN A 84 33.81 33.66 -35.68
CA GLN A 84 34.18 33.55 -37.09
C GLN A 84 33.31 34.45 -37.98
N ALA A 85 32.47 35.31 -37.41
CA ALA A 85 31.56 36.15 -38.17
C ALA A 85 32.34 37.20 -38.97
N ASP A 86 32.11 37.23 -40.28
CA ASP A 86 32.89 38.07 -41.21
C ASP A 86 32.20 39.40 -41.54
N SER A 87 31.00 39.63 -40.98
CA SER A 87 30.27 40.89 -41.16
C SER A 87 29.41 41.28 -39.95
N PRO A 88 29.12 42.58 -39.76
CA PRO A 88 28.22 43.05 -38.70
C PRO A 88 26.82 42.42 -38.79
N ARG A 89 26.29 42.26 -40.00
CA ARG A 89 24.96 41.67 -40.23
C ARG A 89 24.89 40.19 -39.82
N GLU A 90 25.94 39.43 -40.11
CA GLU A 90 26.03 38.03 -39.67
C GLU A 90 26.14 37.93 -38.15
N TYR A 91 26.97 38.78 -37.55
CA TYR A 91 27.12 38.85 -36.10
C TYR A 91 25.79 39.16 -35.40
N GLU A 92 25.03 40.14 -35.89
CA GLU A 92 23.70 40.48 -35.35
C GLU A 92 22.73 39.30 -35.40
N ARG A 93 22.66 38.58 -36.53
CA ARG A 93 21.81 37.39 -36.66
C ARG A 93 22.21 36.29 -35.68
N LEU A 94 23.51 36.00 -35.57
CA LEU A 94 24.02 34.99 -34.65
C LEU A 94 23.79 35.36 -33.19
N MET A 95 23.83 36.64 -32.84
CA MET A 95 23.48 37.13 -31.50
C MET A 95 22.00 36.96 -31.19
N GLU A 96 21.12 37.18 -32.17
CA GLU A 96 19.69 36.92 -32.00
C GLU A 96 19.40 35.42 -31.81
N ASP A 97 20.02 34.56 -32.62
CA ASP A 97 19.92 33.11 -32.45
C ASP A 97 20.42 32.67 -31.06
N ARG A 98 21.53 33.26 -30.60
CA ARG A 98 22.06 33.01 -29.26
C ARG A 98 21.06 33.38 -28.18
N ARG A 99 20.39 34.53 -28.29
CA ARG A 99 19.37 34.98 -27.35
C ARG A 99 18.23 33.97 -27.28
N ARG A 100 17.69 33.55 -28.43
CA ARG A 100 16.61 32.54 -28.50
C ARG A 100 17.02 31.20 -27.88
N LEU A 101 18.25 30.75 -28.14
CA LEU A 101 18.78 29.52 -27.54
C LEU A 101 18.92 29.62 -26.02
N LEU A 102 19.34 30.78 -25.50
CA LEU A 102 19.43 31.02 -24.06
C LEU A 102 18.06 31.08 -23.39
N GLU A 103 17.10 31.77 -23.98
CA GLU A 103 15.70 31.82 -23.51
C GLU A 103 15.12 30.40 -23.44
N ARG A 104 15.28 29.62 -24.50
CA ARG A 104 14.81 28.22 -24.51
C ARG A 104 15.52 27.36 -23.47
N MET A 105 16.82 27.56 -23.26
CA MET A 105 17.57 26.83 -22.25
C MET A 105 17.06 27.15 -20.83
N GLN A 106 16.71 28.41 -20.55
CA GLN A 106 16.10 28.81 -19.29
C GLN A 106 14.73 28.15 -19.08
N GLU A 107 13.87 28.10 -20.11
CA GLU A 107 12.58 27.41 -20.04
C GLU A 107 12.74 25.92 -19.71
N VAL A 108 13.67 25.24 -20.38
CA VAL A 108 13.94 23.82 -20.14
C VAL A 108 14.49 23.59 -18.73
N THR A 109 15.39 24.46 -18.25
CA THR A 109 15.90 24.38 -16.88
C THR A 109 14.77 24.53 -15.85
N ALA A 110 13.88 25.51 -16.00
CA ALA A 110 12.76 25.69 -15.09
C ALA A 110 11.85 24.46 -15.04
N LYS A 111 11.50 23.89 -16.21
CA LYS A 111 10.69 22.66 -16.28
C LYS A 111 11.38 21.45 -15.65
N LEU A 112 12.70 21.31 -15.83
CA LEU A 112 13.47 20.25 -15.18
C LEU A 112 13.43 20.38 -13.66
N GLU A 113 13.53 21.60 -13.13
CA GLU A 113 13.43 21.85 -11.68
C GLU A 113 12.03 21.50 -11.15
N GLU A 114 10.97 21.92 -11.84
CA GLU A 114 9.58 21.58 -11.48
C GLU A 114 9.35 20.06 -11.47
N LEU A 115 9.79 19.36 -12.52
CA LEU A 115 9.63 17.90 -12.60
C LEU A 115 10.48 17.16 -11.57
N ARG A 116 11.69 17.64 -11.25
CA ARG A 116 12.51 17.05 -10.17
C ARG A 116 11.83 17.20 -8.83
N LYS A 117 11.22 18.36 -8.56
CA LYS A 117 10.42 18.55 -7.35
C LYS A 117 9.24 17.58 -7.32
N LYS A 118 8.44 17.53 -8.40
CA LYS A 118 7.31 16.59 -8.50
C LYS A 118 7.74 15.13 -8.30
N TYR A 119 8.86 14.72 -8.90
CA TYR A 119 9.40 13.37 -8.73
C TYR A 119 9.73 13.07 -7.26
N ASN A 120 10.38 13.99 -6.56
CA ASN A 120 10.71 13.82 -5.15
C ASN A 120 9.46 13.78 -4.26
N ASP A 121 8.47 14.63 -4.55
CA ASP A 121 7.20 14.65 -3.83
C ASP A 121 6.46 13.31 -4.02
N LEU A 122 6.40 12.78 -5.25
CA LEU A 122 5.82 11.46 -5.53
C LEU A 122 6.59 10.33 -4.84
N LYS A 123 7.92 10.40 -4.80
CA LYS A 123 8.74 9.42 -4.07
C LYS A 123 8.45 9.42 -2.58
N ALA A 124 8.26 10.59 -1.97
CA ALA A 124 7.87 10.68 -0.56
C ALA A 124 6.52 10.00 -0.31
N VAL A 125 5.53 10.27 -1.17
CA VAL A 125 4.21 9.60 -1.09
C VAL A 125 4.33 8.08 -1.24
N GLU A 126 5.15 7.59 -2.17
CA GLU A 126 5.40 6.16 -2.35
C GLU A 126 5.97 5.49 -1.09
N TYR A 127 6.91 6.16 -0.40
CA TYR A 127 7.44 5.69 0.88
C TYR A 127 6.37 5.65 1.97
N ASP A 128 5.60 6.72 2.13
CA ASP A 128 4.53 6.80 3.13
C ASP A 128 3.46 5.71 2.92
N LEU A 129 3.07 5.45 1.67
CA LEU A 129 2.13 4.39 1.32
C LEU A 129 2.71 3.00 1.59
N SER A 130 3.99 2.79 1.32
CA SER A 130 4.68 1.53 1.59
C SER A 130 4.74 1.24 3.10
N ASP A 131 5.02 2.25 3.92
CA ASP A 131 5.02 2.13 5.37
C ASP A 131 3.61 1.81 5.90
N LYS A 132 2.60 2.52 5.40
CA LYS A 132 1.18 2.25 5.74
C LYS A 132 0.76 0.84 5.35
N LEU A 133 1.18 0.33 4.19
CA LEU A 133 0.91 -1.04 3.76
C LEU A 133 1.51 -2.05 4.76
N ALA A 134 2.76 -1.84 5.17
CA ALA A 134 3.45 -2.71 6.12
C ALA A 134 2.79 -2.68 7.52
N GLU A 135 2.24 -1.54 7.94
CA GLU A 135 1.45 -1.43 9.17
C GLU A 135 0.14 -2.23 9.07
N LEU A 136 -0.62 -2.04 7.99
CA LEU A 136 -1.86 -2.80 7.74
C LEU A 136 -1.62 -4.30 7.70
N GLU A 137 -0.52 -4.76 7.09
CA GLU A 137 -0.13 -6.17 7.07
C GLU A 137 0.13 -6.72 8.48
N LYS A 138 0.80 -5.94 9.34
CA LYS A 138 1.02 -6.32 10.74
C LYS A 138 -0.29 -6.38 11.52
N GLU A 139 -1.23 -5.47 11.26
CA GLU A 139 -2.54 -5.48 11.91
C GLU A 139 -3.39 -6.67 11.47
N LEU A 140 -3.44 -6.93 10.17
CA LEU A 140 -4.09 -8.12 9.60
C LEU A 140 -3.55 -9.41 10.21
N GLU A 141 -2.23 -9.53 10.38
CA GLU A 141 -1.63 -10.71 10.99
C GLU A 141 -2.02 -10.88 12.46
N LYS A 142 -2.09 -9.79 13.23
CA LYS A 142 -2.58 -9.83 14.62
C LYS A 142 -4.03 -10.30 14.69
N VAL A 143 -4.91 -9.78 13.82
CA VAL A 143 -6.32 -10.17 13.79
C VAL A 143 -6.47 -11.62 13.35
N ARG A 144 -5.75 -12.04 12.29
CA ARG A 144 -5.69 -13.42 11.82
C ARG A 144 -5.28 -14.37 12.95
N HIS A 145 -4.25 -14.02 13.71
CA HIS A 145 -3.79 -14.81 14.85
C HIS A 145 -4.87 -14.95 15.93
N LYS A 146 -5.55 -13.86 16.30
CA LYS A 146 -6.67 -13.91 17.27
C LYS A 146 -7.80 -14.83 16.78
N ILE A 147 -8.19 -14.73 15.51
CA ILE A 147 -9.18 -15.62 14.91
C ILE A 147 -8.72 -17.08 15.00
N GLU A 148 -7.47 -17.37 14.65
CA GLU A 148 -6.92 -18.73 14.71
C GLU A 148 -6.94 -19.30 16.14
N VAL A 149 -6.60 -18.48 17.14
CA VAL A 149 -6.66 -18.87 18.56
C VAL A 149 -8.09 -19.25 18.97
N HIS A 150 -9.09 -18.41 18.65
CA HIS A 150 -10.48 -18.72 18.96
C HIS A 150 -11.02 -19.94 18.20
N LEU A 151 -10.60 -20.14 16.94
CA LEU A 151 -10.97 -21.34 16.18
C LEU A 151 -10.39 -22.62 16.80
N LYS A 152 -9.14 -22.56 17.31
CA LYS A 152 -8.53 -23.67 18.06
C LYS A 152 -9.28 -23.94 19.37
N GLU A 153 -9.65 -22.90 20.09
CA GLU A 153 -10.45 -23.00 21.32
C GLU A 153 -11.80 -23.68 21.04
N LEU A 154 -12.55 -23.23 20.03
CA LEU A 154 -13.82 -23.84 19.64
C LEU A 154 -13.65 -25.30 19.22
N LYS A 155 -12.60 -25.62 18.46
CA LYS A 155 -12.31 -27.00 18.06
C LYS A 155 -12.04 -27.90 19.26
N HIS A 156 -11.22 -27.44 20.20
CA HIS A 156 -10.93 -28.18 21.42
C HIS A 156 -12.20 -28.39 22.26
N TYR A 157 -12.97 -27.31 22.44
CA TYR A 157 -14.22 -27.32 23.17
C TYR A 157 -15.23 -28.31 22.57
N ALA A 158 -15.42 -28.29 21.25
CA ALA A 158 -16.31 -29.23 20.56
C ALA A 158 -15.89 -30.70 20.77
N GLN A 159 -14.59 -30.99 20.77
CA GLN A 159 -14.06 -32.32 21.07
C GLN A 159 -14.32 -32.75 22.52
N GLU A 160 -14.22 -31.83 23.47
CA GLU A 160 -14.54 -32.13 24.88
C GLU A 160 -16.02 -32.43 25.07
N VAL A 161 -16.90 -31.63 24.47
CA VAL A 161 -18.35 -31.86 24.54
C VAL A 161 -18.72 -33.21 23.93
N LEU A 162 -18.18 -33.55 22.75
CA LEU A 162 -18.39 -34.86 22.13
C LEU A 162 -17.96 -36.01 23.05
N ARG A 163 -16.77 -35.94 23.64
CA ARG A 163 -16.30 -36.96 24.59
C ARG A 163 -17.22 -37.10 25.80
N ARG A 164 -17.74 -35.99 26.34
CA ARG A 164 -18.67 -36.03 27.47
C ARG A 164 -20.01 -36.66 27.08
N ILE A 165 -20.51 -36.38 25.87
CA ILE A 165 -21.72 -37.01 25.33
C ILE A 165 -21.50 -38.52 25.17
N GLU A 166 -20.37 -38.94 24.60
CA GLU A 166 -20.00 -40.36 24.43
C GLU A 166 -19.94 -41.08 25.79
N GLN A 167 -19.21 -40.53 26.76
CA GLN A 167 -19.12 -41.08 28.12
C GLN A 167 -20.49 -41.17 28.81
N PHE A 168 -21.34 -40.17 28.61
CA PHE A 168 -22.69 -40.19 29.17
C PHE A 168 -23.52 -41.31 28.55
N ALA A 169 -23.52 -41.45 27.22
CA ALA A 169 -24.28 -42.50 26.58
C ALA A 169 -23.80 -43.91 26.93
N GLU A 170 -22.48 -44.12 27.03
CA GLU A 170 -21.91 -45.38 27.51
C GLU A 170 -22.41 -45.72 28.92
N ARG A 171 -22.39 -44.74 29.83
CA ARG A 171 -22.81 -44.90 31.22
C ARG A 171 -24.29 -45.24 31.38
N TYR A 172 -25.13 -44.83 30.43
CA TYR A 172 -26.58 -45.05 30.46
C TYR A 172 -27.08 -46.04 29.39
N HIS A 173 -26.17 -46.75 28.70
CA HIS A 173 -26.49 -47.68 27.61
C HIS A 173 -27.39 -47.08 26.51
N LEU A 174 -27.22 -45.79 26.24
CA LEU A 174 -27.91 -45.10 25.16
C LEU A 174 -27.17 -45.39 23.85
N LYS A 175 -27.89 -45.73 22.78
CA LYS A 175 -27.30 -45.76 21.43
C LYS A 175 -27.17 -44.31 20.93
N ILE A 176 -25.95 -43.84 20.69
CA ILE A 176 -25.66 -42.62 19.92
C ILE A 176 -25.55 -42.99 18.45
#